data_AF-A0A6V7PKH5-F1
#
_entry.id   AF-A0A6V7PKH5-F1
#
_cell.length_a   1.000
_cell.length_b   1.000
_cell.length_c   1.000
_cell.angle_alpha   90.00
_cell.angle_beta   90.00
_cell.angle_gamma   90.00
#
_symmetry.space_group_name_H-M   'P 1'
#
loop_
_entity.id
_entity.type
_entity.pdbx_description
1 polymer ?
#
loop_
_entity_poly.entity_id
_entity_poly.type
_entity_poly.pdbx_seq_one_letter_code
_entity_poly.pdbx_strand_id
1 'polypeptide(L)'
;MISVAGLGGRDRAGGREAGEAAGGDAGPAARRGVPAAGAHHVRHRLRGDGGSDLAIVTAGARQLPGETRLDLLHRNVALFRTIVPPLAQHSPDALLLVVSNPVDVLTYVAWKLSGFPPNRVIGSGTNLDSSRFRSLLADHLEVNAQDVQAYMVGEHGDSSVALWSSISIGGVPMLSSLRESDVEFEQAVLERIRKAVVGSAYEVIRLKGYTSWAIGYSVASLARSLLRNQHRIHPISLLASGFHGIPDDREVFLSLPAVLGRSGVIRIPSVQLTEEEGKRLRKSAQTLWEIQQQLGLTN
;
A
#
# COMPACT_ATOMS: atom_id res chain seq x y z
N MET A 1 -15.38 15.73 3.62
CA MET A 1 -15.85 14.45 4.21
C MET A 1 -15.01 13.28 3.72
N ILE A 2 -14.85 12.22 4.53
CA ILE A 2 -14.18 10.97 4.13
C ILE A 2 -15.23 9.86 4.05
N SER A 3 -15.22 9.11 2.94
CA SER A 3 -15.99 7.88 2.80
C SER A 3 -15.06 6.67 2.74
N VAL A 4 -15.41 5.58 3.43
CA VAL A 4 -14.65 4.32 3.42
C VAL A 4 -15.57 3.21 2.91
N ALA A 5 -15.17 2.54 1.83
CA ALA A 5 -15.92 1.41 1.25
C ALA A 5 -15.24 0.09 1.64
N GLY A 6 -15.94 -0.76 2.39
CA GLY A 6 -15.48 -2.09 2.82
C GLY A 6 -16.64 -3.08 3.02
N LEU A 7 -16.36 -4.38 2.86
CA LEU A 7 -17.34 -5.46 3.09
C LEU A 7 -17.18 -6.03 4.52
N GLY A 8 -18.23 -5.97 5.33
CA GLY A 8 -18.30 -6.66 6.62
C GLY A 8 -18.81 -8.10 6.45
N GLY A 9 -18.03 -9.09 6.89
CA GLY A 9 -18.45 -10.49 6.91
C GLY A 9 -19.46 -10.77 8.04
N ARG A 10 -20.55 -11.48 7.75
CA ARG A 10 -21.46 -12.06 8.75
C ARG A 10 -20.97 -13.47 9.10
N ASP A 11 -20.42 -13.67 10.28
CA ASP A 11 -20.34 -15.02 10.86
C ASP A 11 -21.65 -15.32 11.61
N ARG A 12 -22.43 -16.26 11.07
CA ARG A 12 -23.52 -16.91 11.81
C ARG A 12 -22.89 -17.91 12.77
N ALA A 13 -22.71 -17.53 14.03
CA ALA A 13 -22.42 -18.48 15.09
C ALA A 13 -23.69 -19.28 15.42
N GLY A 14 -23.75 -20.53 14.93
CA GLY A 14 -24.63 -21.55 15.49
C GLY A 14 -24.12 -21.95 16.88
N GLY A 15 -25.03 -22.04 17.84
CA GLY A 15 -24.70 -22.25 19.25
C GLY A 15 -24.44 -23.69 19.66
N ARG A 16 -23.55 -23.82 20.66
CA ARG A 16 -23.44 -24.82 21.76
C ARG A 16 -23.27 -26.30 21.35
N GLU A 17 -22.43 -27.12 21.99
CA GLU A 17 -22.17 -27.23 23.44
C GLU A 17 -20.70 -27.50 23.80
N ALA A 18 -20.40 -27.20 25.08
CA ALA A 18 -19.13 -27.38 25.74
C ALA A 18 -18.90 -28.84 26.18
N GLY A 19 -17.66 -29.31 26.04
CA GLY A 19 -17.12 -30.46 26.75
C GLY A 19 -15.84 -30.04 27.47
N GLU A 20 -15.88 -30.06 28.79
CA GLU A 20 -14.82 -29.67 29.72
C GLU A 20 -13.92 -30.88 30.02
N ALA A 21 -12.58 -30.74 29.94
CA ALA A 21 -11.62 -31.46 30.80
C ALA A 21 -10.16 -31.00 30.61
N ALA A 22 -9.56 -30.59 31.75
CA ALA A 22 -8.15 -30.63 32.18
C ALA A 22 -7.06 -30.05 31.26
N GLY A 23 -6.12 -29.20 31.69
CA GLY A 23 -5.56 -28.95 33.02
C GLY A 23 -4.03 -28.85 32.83
N GLY A 24 -3.47 -27.63 32.90
CA GLY A 24 -2.05 -27.40 32.66
C GLY A 24 -1.68 -25.94 32.93
N ASP A 25 -0.86 -25.76 33.96
CA ASP A 25 -0.48 -24.53 34.66
C ASP A 25 0.38 -23.56 33.82
N ALA A 26 0.01 -22.29 33.79
CA ALA A 26 0.87 -21.17 33.37
C ALA A 26 0.41 -19.87 34.08
N GLY A 27 1.37 -19.22 34.76
CA GLY A 27 1.21 -18.18 35.79
C GLY A 27 0.53 -16.85 35.41
N PRO A 28 0.39 -15.93 36.38
CA PRO A 28 -0.65 -14.91 36.39
C PRO A 28 -0.16 -13.61 35.73
N ALA A 29 -0.14 -13.54 34.40
CA ALA A 29 0.12 -12.26 33.71
C ALA A 29 -0.46 -12.18 32.28
N ALA A 30 -1.69 -12.66 32.03
CA ALA A 30 -2.39 -12.37 30.77
C ALA A 30 -3.91 -12.67 30.84
N ARG A 31 -4.60 -12.12 31.84
CA ARG A 31 -6.08 -12.15 31.87
C ARG A 31 -6.66 -10.75 32.04
N ARG A 32 -6.41 -9.90 31.05
CA ARG A 32 -7.28 -8.75 30.77
C ARG A 32 -7.73 -8.88 29.32
N GLY A 33 -8.90 -9.48 29.15
CA GLY A 33 -9.58 -9.55 27.86
C GLY A 33 -9.78 -8.13 27.34
N VAL A 34 -9.19 -7.83 26.21
CA VAL A 34 -9.54 -6.65 25.42
C VAL A 34 -10.90 -6.95 24.81
N PRO A 35 -11.92 -6.08 24.95
CA PRO A 35 -13.21 -6.34 24.35
C PRO A 35 -13.03 -6.45 22.83
N ALA A 36 -13.53 -7.55 22.26
CA ALA A 36 -13.63 -7.71 20.82
C ALA A 36 -14.38 -6.49 20.26
N ALA A 37 -13.71 -5.73 19.39
CA ALA A 37 -14.31 -4.61 18.69
C ALA A 37 -15.58 -5.12 17.99
N GLY A 38 -16.73 -4.62 18.44
CA GLY A 38 -18.03 -5.01 17.92
C GLY A 38 -18.11 -4.82 16.41
N ALA A 39 -18.90 -5.66 15.76
CA ALA A 39 -19.18 -5.57 14.34
C ALA A 39 -19.75 -4.19 13.98
N HIS A 40 -18.91 -3.30 13.47
CA HIS A 40 -19.37 -2.03 12.90
C HIS A 40 -19.93 -2.32 11.51
N HIS A 41 -21.26 -2.23 11.37
CA HIS A 41 -21.89 -2.03 10.07
C HIS A 41 -21.31 -0.73 9.47
N VAL A 42 -20.52 -0.83 8.40
CA VAL A 42 -20.22 0.32 7.55
C VAL A 42 -21.51 0.64 6.79
N ARG A 43 -22.37 1.44 7.42
CA ARG A 43 -23.51 2.05 6.73
C ARG A 43 -22.93 3.00 5.69
N HIS A 44 -23.27 2.80 4.41
CA HIS A 44 -23.27 3.88 3.43
C HIS A 44 -24.21 4.97 3.95
N ARG A 45 -23.69 5.94 4.69
CA ARG A 45 -24.38 7.21 4.96
C ARG A 45 -23.99 8.18 3.85
N LEU A 46 -24.45 7.91 2.64
CA LEU A 46 -24.63 8.95 1.64
C LEU A 46 -25.84 9.78 2.11
N ARG A 47 -25.61 10.71 3.04
CA ARG A 47 -26.64 11.68 3.46
C ARG A 47 -26.44 12.95 2.64
N GLY A 48 -27.49 13.33 1.92
CA GLY A 48 -27.82 14.69 1.47
C GLY A 48 -26.70 15.49 0.82
N ASP A 49 -26.77 15.60 -0.51
CA ASP A 49 -26.30 16.74 -1.31
C ASP A 49 -24.80 17.09 -1.25
N GLY A 50 -23.98 16.34 -0.50
CA GLY A 50 -22.56 16.62 -0.29
C GLY A 50 -21.66 15.44 -0.67
N GLY A 51 -20.89 15.60 -1.75
CA GLY A 51 -19.84 14.65 -2.13
C GLY A 51 -18.73 14.52 -1.08
N SER A 52 -17.93 13.46 -1.18
CA SER A 52 -16.73 13.27 -0.36
C SER A 52 -15.53 14.04 -0.92
N ASP A 53 -14.63 14.49 -0.05
CA ASP A 53 -13.33 15.05 -0.47
C ASP A 53 -12.32 13.93 -0.77
N LEU A 54 -12.44 12.82 -0.02
CA LEU A 54 -11.59 11.64 -0.13
C LEU A 54 -12.44 10.39 0.04
N ALA A 55 -12.32 9.46 -0.90
CA ALA A 55 -12.93 8.15 -0.86
C ALA A 55 -11.84 7.08 -0.76
N ILE A 56 -11.89 6.27 0.29
CA ILE A 56 -10.92 5.21 0.58
C ILE A 56 -11.56 3.87 0.25
N VAL A 57 -10.98 3.15 -0.71
CA VAL A 57 -11.48 1.84 -1.16
C VAL A 57 -10.64 0.74 -0.53
N THR A 58 -11.23 0.05 0.46
CA THR A 58 -10.61 -1.11 1.14
C THR A 58 -11.35 -2.41 0.84
N ALA A 59 -12.40 -2.35 0.03
CA ALA A 59 -13.19 -3.51 -0.36
C ALA A 59 -12.39 -4.40 -1.32
N GLY A 60 -12.20 -5.66 -0.96
CA GLY A 60 -11.52 -6.65 -1.77
C GLY A 60 -12.07 -8.04 -1.48
N ALA A 61 -12.06 -8.90 -2.49
CA ALA A 61 -12.34 -10.31 -2.36
C ALA A 61 -11.22 -10.99 -1.57
N ARG A 62 -11.60 -11.95 -0.72
CA ARG A 62 -10.65 -12.89 -0.12
C ARG A 62 -10.37 -14.01 -1.12
N GLN A 63 -9.11 -14.42 -1.17
CA GLN A 63 -8.71 -15.59 -1.94
C GLN A 63 -9.40 -16.85 -1.40
N LEU A 64 -10.01 -17.62 -2.29
CA LEU A 64 -10.59 -18.92 -1.95
C LEU A 64 -9.55 -20.04 -2.06
N PRO A 65 -9.68 -21.15 -1.32
CA PRO A 65 -8.81 -22.30 -1.47
C PRO A 65 -8.78 -22.80 -2.92
N GLY A 66 -7.59 -22.92 -3.51
CA GLY A 66 -7.41 -23.36 -4.90
C GLY A 66 -7.63 -22.28 -5.97
N GLU A 67 -7.99 -21.05 -5.60
CA GLU A 67 -8.21 -19.94 -6.54
C GLU A 67 -6.89 -19.39 -7.08
N THR A 68 -6.81 -19.20 -8.41
CA THR A 68 -5.64 -18.59 -9.03
C THR A 68 -5.56 -17.09 -8.72
N ARG A 69 -4.36 -16.50 -8.84
CA ARG A 69 -4.20 -15.04 -8.66
C ARG A 69 -5.03 -14.23 -9.66
N LEU A 70 -5.18 -14.74 -10.89
CA LEU A 70 -5.93 -14.08 -11.95
C LEU A 70 -7.45 -14.13 -11.67
N ASP A 71 -7.97 -15.26 -11.16
CA ASP A 71 -9.40 -15.38 -10.79
C ASP A 71 -9.77 -14.42 -9.65
N LEU A 72 -8.91 -14.34 -8.63
CA LEU A 72 -9.08 -13.38 -7.53
C LEU A 72 -9.09 -11.94 -8.06
N LEU A 73 -8.20 -11.63 -9.01
CA LEU A 73 -8.13 -10.32 -9.64
C LEU A 73 -9.40 -10.00 -10.43
N HIS A 74 -9.94 -10.93 -11.21
CA HIS A 74 -11.21 -10.76 -11.92
C HIS A 74 -12.39 -10.50 -10.96
N ARG A 75 -12.44 -11.19 -9.82
CA ARG A 75 -13.46 -10.91 -8.79
C ARG A 75 -13.31 -9.54 -8.17
N ASN A 76 -12.08 -9.09 -7.92
CA ASN A 76 -11.82 -7.72 -7.47
C ASN A 76 -12.24 -6.70 -8.52
N VAL A 77 -11.98 -6.94 -9.81
CA VAL A 77 -12.44 -6.06 -10.90
C VAL A 77 -13.98 -6.01 -10.95
N ALA A 78 -14.66 -7.15 -10.84
CA ALA A 78 -16.11 -7.20 -10.79
C ALA A 78 -16.67 -6.41 -9.59
N LEU A 79 -16.03 -6.51 -8.42
CA LEU A 79 -16.37 -5.71 -7.25
C LEU A 79 -16.11 -4.21 -7.47
N PHE A 80 -15.00 -3.84 -8.11
CA PHE A 80 -14.69 -2.43 -8.41
C PHE A 80 -15.68 -1.83 -9.41
N ARG A 81 -16.19 -2.61 -10.38
CA ARG A 81 -17.25 -2.18 -11.30
C ARG A 81 -18.56 -1.80 -10.60
N THR A 82 -18.85 -2.37 -9.44
CA THR A 82 -20.05 -2.03 -8.66
C THR A 82 -19.82 -0.89 -7.67
N ILE A 83 -18.57 -0.63 -7.28
CA ILE A 83 -18.22 0.39 -6.26
C ILE A 83 -17.78 1.71 -6.89
N VAL A 84 -16.85 1.67 -7.85
CA VAL A 84 -16.12 2.86 -8.31
C VAL A 84 -17.00 3.81 -9.13
N PRO A 85 -17.78 3.37 -10.15
CA PRO A 85 -18.59 4.30 -10.94
C PRO A 85 -19.65 5.04 -10.12
N PRO A 86 -20.46 4.39 -9.25
CA PRO A 86 -21.42 5.10 -8.39
C PRO A 86 -20.73 6.09 -7.44
N LEU A 87 -19.55 5.74 -6.92
CA LEU A 87 -18.78 6.61 -6.05
C LEU A 87 -18.30 7.86 -6.82
N ALA A 88 -17.77 7.68 -8.03
CA ALA A 88 -17.34 8.78 -8.89
C ALA A 88 -18.52 9.69 -9.28
N GLN A 89 -19.69 9.12 -9.58
CA GLN A 89 -20.91 9.88 -9.87
C GLN A 89 -21.39 10.71 -8.67
N HIS A 90 -21.33 10.15 -7.46
CA HIS A 90 -21.79 10.84 -6.26
C HIS A 90 -20.76 11.81 -5.68
N SER A 91 -19.49 11.69 -6.07
CA SER A 91 -18.40 12.54 -5.56
C SER A 91 -17.40 12.85 -6.68
N PRO A 92 -17.80 13.60 -7.73
CA PRO A 92 -17.00 13.81 -8.93
C PRO A 92 -15.69 14.59 -8.69
N ASP A 93 -15.61 15.30 -7.57
CA ASP A 93 -14.44 16.09 -7.15
C ASP A 93 -13.56 15.39 -6.10
N ALA A 94 -13.91 14.16 -5.72
CA ALA A 94 -13.17 13.42 -4.72
C ALA A 94 -11.77 13.02 -5.21
N LEU A 95 -10.89 12.78 -4.24
CA LEU A 95 -9.72 11.94 -4.41
C LEU A 95 -10.09 10.48 -4.14
N LEU A 96 -9.55 9.55 -4.93
CA LEU A 96 -9.65 8.12 -4.70
C LEU A 96 -8.35 7.59 -4.09
N LEU A 97 -8.45 6.95 -2.93
CA LEU A 97 -7.35 6.24 -2.27
C LEU A 97 -7.65 4.75 -2.21
N VAL A 98 -6.99 3.97 -3.06
CA VAL A 98 -7.14 2.52 -3.15
C VAL A 98 -6.18 1.85 -2.17
N VAL A 99 -6.70 0.91 -1.38
CA VAL A 99 -5.94 0.12 -0.40
C VAL A 99 -6.09 -1.38 -0.67
N SER A 100 -7.15 -1.78 -1.36
CA SER A 100 -7.41 -3.16 -1.76
C SER A 100 -6.27 -3.73 -2.58
N ASN A 101 -5.93 -5.00 -2.35
CA ASN A 101 -4.82 -5.68 -3.03
C ASN A 101 -5.27 -6.53 -4.22
N PRO A 102 -4.45 -6.67 -5.28
CA PRO A 102 -3.13 -6.04 -5.46
C PRO A 102 -3.25 -4.54 -5.77
N VAL A 103 -2.68 -3.69 -4.90
CA VAL A 103 -3.03 -2.25 -4.86
C VAL A 103 -2.66 -1.50 -6.12
N ASP A 104 -1.53 -1.82 -6.75
CA ASP A 104 -1.08 -1.13 -7.96
C ASP A 104 -2.05 -1.40 -9.13
N VAL A 105 -2.41 -2.67 -9.33
CA VAL A 105 -3.36 -3.07 -10.38
C VAL A 105 -4.77 -2.56 -10.08
N LEU A 106 -5.22 -2.62 -8.82
CA LEU A 106 -6.55 -2.12 -8.46
C LEU A 106 -6.64 -0.58 -8.49
N THR A 107 -5.52 0.12 -8.38
CA THR A 107 -5.47 1.57 -8.61
C THR A 107 -5.66 1.89 -10.09
N TYR A 108 -5.02 1.14 -10.99
CA TYR A 108 -5.30 1.21 -12.44
C TYR A 108 -6.77 0.94 -12.75
N VAL A 109 -7.35 -0.11 -12.17
CA VAL A 109 -8.77 -0.46 -12.37
C VAL A 109 -9.68 0.66 -11.87
N ALA A 110 -9.41 1.23 -10.69
CA ALA A 110 -10.18 2.36 -10.17
C ALA A 110 -10.06 3.59 -11.07
N TRP A 111 -8.88 3.86 -11.63
CA TRP A 111 -8.67 4.96 -12.56
C TRP A 111 -9.52 4.80 -13.81
N LYS A 112 -9.45 3.64 -14.47
CA LYS A 112 -10.27 3.33 -15.66
C LYS A 112 -11.77 3.43 -15.39
N LEU A 113 -12.24 2.90 -14.26
CA LEU A 113 -13.67 2.85 -13.95
C LEU A 113 -14.24 4.18 -13.42
N SER A 114 -13.40 5.04 -12.84
CA SER A 114 -13.85 6.34 -12.30
C SER A 114 -13.96 7.43 -13.34
N GLY A 115 -13.16 7.35 -14.42
CA GLY A 115 -13.00 8.45 -15.37
C GLY A 115 -12.29 9.67 -14.78
N PHE A 116 -11.68 9.54 -13.60
CA PHE A 116 -10.95 10.64 -12.97
C PHE A 116 -9.61 10.90 -13.67
N PRO A 117 -9.09 12.15 -13.63
CA PRO A 117 -7.73 12.39 -14.04
C PRO A 117 -6.75 11.62 -13.12
N PRO A 118 -5.61 11.14 -13.65
CA PRO A 118 -4.73 10.21 -12.95
C PRO A 118 -4.17 10.77 -11.64
N ASN A 119 -3.98 12.09 -11.52
CA ASN A 119 -3.50 12.72 -10.30
C ASN A 119 -4.48 12.56 -9.11
N ARG A 120 -5.76 12.28 -9.35
CA ARG A 120 -6.77 12.09 -8.29
C ARG A 120 -6.98 10.62 -7.89
N VAL A 121 -6.30 9.67 -8.53
CA VAL A 121 -6.44 8.23 -8.24
C VAL A 121 -5.11 7.71 -7.72
N ILE A 122 -5.08 7.38 -6.44
CA ILE A 122 -3.87 7.06 -5.68
C ILE A 122 -4.03 5.69 -5.04
N GLY A 123 -3.02 4.84 -5.13
CA GLY A 123 -2.94 3.63 -4.32
C GLY A 123 -2.06 3.84 -3.09
N SER A 124 -2.37 3.17 -1.99
CA SER A 124 -1.52 3.24 -0.79
C SER A 124 -0.07 2.81 -1.05
N GLY A 125 0.12 1.92 -2.04
CA GLY A 125 1.43 1.55 -2.58
C GLY A 125 2.41 1.12 -1.51
N THR A 126 3.67 1.48 -1.72
CA THR A 126 4.80 1.15 -0.84
C THR A 126 4.98 2.12 0.34
N ASN A 127 3.96 2.92 0.71
CA ASN A 127 4.06 3.85 1.84
C ASN A 127 4.28 3.12 3.17
N LEU A 128 3.63 1.96 3.35
CA LEU A 128 3.84 1.11 4.52
C LEU A 128 5.21 0.42 4.47
N ASP A 129 5.60 -0.11 3.31
CA ASP A 129 6.89 -0.78 3.09
C ASP A 129 8.05 0.16 3.38
N SER A 130 7.98 1.41 2.89
CA SER A 130 8.97 2.44 3.16
C SER A 130 9.00 2.84 4.63
N SER A 131 7.86 2.85 5.32
CA SER A 131 7.82 3.07 6.77
C SER A 131 8.52 1.94 7.54
N ARG A 132 8.28 0.69 7.15
CA ARG A 132 8.94 -0.48 7.75
C ARG A 132 10.44 -0.48 7.45
N PHE A 133 10.79 -0.13 6.22
CA PHE A 133 12.17 -0.06 5.77
C PHE A 133 12.96 0.96 6.58
N ARG A 134 12.43 2.18 6.76
CA ARG A 134 13.03 3.19 7.65
C ARG A 134 13.17 2.71 9.09
N SER A 135 12.16 2.01 9.63
CA SER A 135 12.22 1.47 10.99
C SER A 135 13.37 0.48 11.15
N LEU A 136 13.49 -0.49 10.23
CA LEU A 136 14.53 -1.52 10.31
C LEU A 136 15.94 -0.94 10.07
N LEU A 137 16.06 0.05 9.18
CA LEU A 137 17.32 0.79 9.02
C LEU A 137 17.68 1.57 10.28
N ALA A 138 16.72 2.24 10.89
CA ALA A 138 16.92 3.01 12.11
C ALA A 138 17.35 2.11 13.28
N ASP A 139 16.72 0.95 13.43
CA ASP A 139 17.10 -0.05 14.43
C ASP A 139 18.51 -0.58 14.19
N HIS A 140 18.88 -0.83 12.93
CA HIS A 140 20.22 -1.31 12.57
C HIS A 140 21.32 -0.26 12.84
N LEU A 141 21.01 1.01 12.60
CA LEU A 141 21.94 2.13 12.71
C LEU A 141 21.90 2.83 14.06
N GLU A 142 21.04 2.37 14.98
CA GLU A 142 20.82 2.94 16.31
C GLU A 142 20.45 4.45 16.28
N VAL A 143 19.62 4.84 15.31
CA VAL A 143 19.10 6.21 15.15
C VAL A 143 17.57 6.28 15.22
N ASN A 144 17.01 7.48 15.22
CA ASN A 144 15.55 7.64 15.15
C ASN A 144 15.05 7.43 13.71
N ALA A 145 13.97 6.65 13.53
CA ALA A 145 13.36 6.42 12.22
C ALA A 145 12.82 7.69 11.53
N GLN A 146 12.58 8.78 12.25
CA GLN A 146 12.22 10.08 11.66
C GLN A 146 13.41 10.75 10.95
N ASP A 147 14.64 10.44 11.36
CA ASP A 147 15.86 11.00 10.77
C ASP A 147 16.35 10.20 9.56
N VAL A 148 15.75 9.04 9.30
CA VAL A 148 16.05 8.19 8.14
C VAL A 148 15.14 8.57 6.97
N GLN A 149 15.75 8.95 5.85
CA GLN A 149 15.09 9.07 4.55
C GLN A 149 15.47 7.87 3.69
N ALA A 150 14.48 7.04 3.38
CA ALA A 150 14.66 5.85 2.56
C ALA A 150 13.32 5.46 1.93
N TYR A 151 13.35 5.00 0.67
CA TYR A 151 12.16 4.67 -0.10
C TYR A 151 12.22 3.24 -0.65
N MET A 152 11.09 2.55 -0.53
CA MET A 152 10.74 1.40 -1.35
C MET A 152 9.83 1.90 -2.48
N VAL A 153 10.08 1.51 -3.72
CA VAL A 153 9.33 1.90 -4.92
C VAL A 153 8.98 0.67 -5.78
N GLY A 154 8.24 0.85 -6.86
CA GLY A 154 7.76 -0.25 -7.70
C GLY A 154 6.47 -0.87 -7.18
N GLU A 155 6.28 -2.16 -7.44
CA GLU A 155 5.15 -2.94 -6.90
C GLU A 155 5.13 -2.94 -5.36
N HIS A 156 3.95 -2.79 -4.77
CA HIS A 156 3.71 -3.21 -3.38
C HIS A 156 3.66 -4.74 -3.30
N GLY A 157 4.84 -5.36 -3.17
CA GLY A 157 4.96 -6.81 -3.14
C GLY A 157 6.38 -7.31 -3.40
N ASP A 158 6.46 -8.50 -3.98
CA ASP A 158 7.71 -9.24 -4.15
C ASP A 158 8.70 -8.53 -5.09
N SER A 159 8.22 -7.76 -6.08
CA SER A 159 9.08 -6.98 -6.99
C SER A 159 9.40 -5.55 -6.52
N SER A 160 9.11 -5.22 -5.26
CA SER A 160 9.51 -3.94 -4.67
C SER A 160 11.02 -3.68 -4.76
N VAL A 161 11.37 -2.42 -5.00
CA VAL A 161 12.73 -1.94 -5.22
C VAL A 161 13.10 -0.99 -4.08
N ALA A 162 14.12 -1.34 -3.31
CA ALA A 162 14.71 -0.43 -2.35
C ALA A 162 15.66 0.52 -3.07
N LEU A 163 15.57 1.82 -2.77
CA LEU A 163 16.43 2.84 -3.35
C LEU A 163 17.61 3.13 -2.42
N TRP A 164 18.63 2.25 -2.47
CA TRP A 164 19.84 2.32 -1.66
C TRP A 164 20.61 3.61 -1.89
N SER A 165 20.71 4.03 -3.15
CA SER A 165 21.40 5.26 -3.55
C SER A 165 20.81 6.52 -2.94
N SER A 166 19.53 6.47 -2.55
CA SER A 166 18.79 7.60 -1.99
C SER A 166 18.76 7.64 -0.47
N ILE A 167 19.37 6.65 0.21
CA ILE A 167 19.33 6.58 1.67
C ILE A 167 20.13 7.73 2.29
N SER A 168 19.47 8.47 3.17
CA SER A 168 20.08 9.55 3.93
C SER A 168 19.66 9.52 5.39
N ILE A 169 20.60 9.83 6.29
CA ILE A 169 20.39 9.88 7.73
C ILE A 169 20.73 11.30 8.19
N GLY A 170 19.75 12.04 8.70
CA GLY A 170 19.95 13.44 9.10
C GLY A 170 20.46 14.36 7.98
N GLY A 171 20.24 14.00 6.71
CA GLY A 171 20.74 14.73 5.54
C GLY A 171 22.10 14.24 5.02
N VAL A 172 22.75 13.29 5.69
CA VAL A 172 24.02 12.69 5.24
C VAL A 172 23.70 11.46 4.38
N PRO A 173 24.14 11.37 3.11
CA PRO A 173 23.91 10.18 2.31
C PRO A 173 24.72 9.00 2.85
N MET A 174 24.06 7.85 3.03
CA MET A 174 24.64 6.68 3.70
C MET A 174 25.78 6.08 2.88
N LEU A 175 25.51 5.75 1.60
CA LEU A 175 26.48 5.06 0.75
C LEU A 175 27.71 5.90 0.40
N SER A 176 27.57 7.22 0.25
CA SER A 176 28.71 8.10 -0.04
C SER A 176 29.65 8.29 1.16
N SER A 177 29.20 7.90 2.36
CA SER A 177 29.97 8.03 3.59
C SER A 177 30.76 6.77 3.94
N LEU A 178 30.55 5.67 3.20
CA LEU A 178 31.24 4.40 3.39
C LEU A 178 32.58 4.38 2.64
N ARG A 179 33.57 3.66 3.20
CA ARG A 179 34.79 3.31 2.46
C ARG A 179 34.47 2.21 1.46
N GLU A 180 35.19 2.17 0.33
CA GLU A 180 34.97 1.14 -0.71
C GLU A 180 35.01 -0.29 -0.17
N SER A 181 35.83 -0.57 0.84
CA SER A 181 35.93 -1.88 1.52
C SER A 181 34.66 -2.31 2.26
N ASP A 182 33.82 -1.36 2.65
CA ASP A 182 32.66 -1.61 3.53
C ASP A 182 31.35 -1.70 2.72
N VAL A 183 31.39 -1.32 1.44
CA VAL A 183 30.21 -1.24 0.57
C VAL A 183 29.56 -2.60 0.35
N GLU A 184 30.33 -3.67 0.11
CA GLU A 184 29.76 -5.00 -0.14
C GLU A 184 29.09 -5.59 1.10
N PHE A 185 29.70 -5.39 2.27
CA PHE A 185 29.13 -5.82 3.55
C PHE A 185 27.82 -5.09 3.83
N GLU A 186 27.81 -3.77 3.66
CA GLU A 186 26.61 -2.96 3.83
C GLU A 186 25.53 -3.32 2.81
N GLN A 187 25.86 -3.59 1.54
CA GLN A 187 24.88 -4.06 0.55
C GLN A 187 24.23 -5.39 0.94
N ALA A 188 24.99 -6.34 1.50
CA ALA A 188 24.43 -7.60 1.99
C ALA A 188 23.48 -7.39 3.16
N VAL A 189 23.81 -6.48 4.08
CA VAL A 189 22.95 -6.10 5.20
C VAL A 189 21.67 -5.42 4.71
N LEU A 190 21.80 -4.47 3.79
CA LEU A 190 20.70 -3.75 3.16
C LEU A 190 19.74 -4.72 2.46
N GLU A 191 20.25 -5.68 1.69
CA GLU A 191 19.41 -6.69 1.03
C GLU A 191 18.69 -7.60 2.03
N ARG A 192 19.32 -7.94 3.17
CA ARG A 192 18.66 -8.65 4.27
C ARG A 192 17.53 -7.82 4.87
N ILE A 193 17.74 -6.52 5.07
CA ILE A 193 16.69 -5.59 5.53
C ILE A 193 15.55 -5.54 4.51
N ARG A 194 15.83 -5.45 3.20
CA ARG A 194 14.80 -5.50 2.14
C ARG A 194 13.95 -6.76 2.25
N LYS A 195 14.60 -7.92 2.37
CA LYS A 195 13.93 -9.21 2.50
C LYS A 195 13.06 -9.27 3.76
N ALA A 196 13.51 -8.67 4.88
CA ALA A 196 12.70 -8.56 6.09
C ALA A 196 11.47 -7.65 5.90
N VAL A 197 11.60 -6.53 5.16
CA VAL A 197 10.45 -5.67 4.83
C VAL A 197 9.40 -6.45 4.04
N VAL A 198 9.80 -7.14 2.96
CA VAL A 198 8.89 -7.96 2.15
C VAL A 198 8.30 -9.11 2.98
N GLY A 199 9.14 -9.78 3.79
CA GLY A 199 8.75 -10.87 4.67
C GLY A 199 7.78 -10.48 5.78
N SER A 200 7.81 -9.22 6.25
CA SER A 200 7.01 -8.76 7.39
C SER A 200 5.51 -8.87 7.17
N ALA A 201 5.02 -8.72 5.92
CA ALA A 201 3.61 -8.92 5.61
C ALA A 201 3.20 -10.38 5.83
N TYR A 202 4.00 -11.31 5.31
CA TYR A 202 3.77 -12.75 5.46
C TYR A 202 3.86 -13.21 6.91
N GLU A 203 4.81 -12.68 7.67
CA GLU A 203 4.96 -13.02 9.09
C GLU A 203 3.75 -12.56 9.92
N VAL A 204 3.27 -11.33 9.72
CA VAL A 204 2.09 -10.83 10.44
C VAL A 204 0.85 -11.64 10.08
N ILE A 205 0.68 -12.00 8.80
CA ILE A 205 -0.43 -12.86 8.36
C ILE A 205 -0.30 -14.25 9.00
N ARG A 206 0.90 -14.84 9.05
CA ARG A 206 1.14 -16.12 9.71
C ARG A 206 0.77 -16.08 11.20
N LEU A 207 1.06 -14.98 11.89
CA LEU A 207 0.83 -14.86 13.34
C LEU A 207 -0.61 -14.46 13.71
N LYS A 208 -1.26 -13.62 12.91
CA LYS A 208 -2.55 -12.98 13.26
C LYS A 208 -3.67 -13.22 12.24
N GLY A 209 -3.37 -13.84 11.10
CA GLY A 209 -4.30 -14.10 10.01
C GLY A 209 -4.58 -12.90 9.09
N TYR A 210 -4.24 -11.68 9.48
CA TYR A 210 -4.46 -10.45 8.68
C TYR A 210 -3.55 -9.29 9.12
N THR A 211 -3.41 -8.27 8.26
CA THR A 211 -2.80 -6.98 8.60
C THR A 211 -3.88 -5.89 8.69
N SER A 212 -3.86 -5.03 9.71
CA SER A 212 -4.89 -3.99 9.90
C SER A 212 -4.33 -2.68 10.44
N TRP A 213 -3.64 -2.71 11.58
CA TRP A 213 -3.23 -1.49 12.28
C TRP A 213 -2.20 -0.64 11.52
N ALA A 214 -1.14 -1.27 11.02
CA ALA A 214 -0.05 -0.57 10.37
C ALA A 214 -0.50 0.07 9.04
N ILE A 215 -1.31 -0.64 8.25
CA ILE A 215 -1.91 -0.10 7.03
C ILE A 215 -2.93 1.00 7.36
N GLY A 216 -3.72 0.86 8.43
CA GLY A 216 -4.62 1.92 8.90
C GLY A 216 -3.90 3.22 9.23
N TYR A 217 -2.75 3.15 9.92
CA TYR A 217 -1.92 4.31 10.19
C TYR A 217 -1.30 4.91 8.92
N SER A 218 -0.80 4.06 8.01
CA SER A 218 -0.28 4.47 6.70
C SER A 218 -1.34 5.25 5.90
N VAL A 219 -2.55 4.72 5.80
CA VAL A 219 -3.69 5.34 5.10
C VAL A 219 -4.12 6.64 5.77
N ALA A 220 -4.16 6.70 7.11
CA ALA A 220 -4.47 7.92 7.84
C ALA A 220 -3.43 9.03 7.59
N SER A 221 -2.15 8.65 7.49
CA SER A 221 -1.05 9.57 7.13
C SER A 221 -1.23 10.15 5.73
N LEU A 222 -1.55 9.30 4.74
CA LEU A 222 -1.86 9.74 3.36
C LEU A 222 -3.08 10.67 3.33
N ALA A 223 -4.18 10.27 3.98
CA ALA A 223 -5.40 11.07 4.06
C ALA A 223 -5.13 12.45 4.67
N ARG A 224 -4.29 12.52 5.71
CA ARG A 224 -3.88 13.79 6.33
C ARG A 224 -3.11 14.68 5.35
N SER A 225 -2.16 14.12 4.61
CA SER A 225 -1.38 14.87 3.61
C SER A 225 -2.26 15.45 2.50
N LEU A 226 -3.21 14.64 1.99
CA LEU A 226 -4.16 15.04 0.95
C LEU A 226 -5.13 16.11 1.46
N LEU A 227 -5.83 15.84 2.57
CA LEU A 227 -6.90 16.70 3.06
C LEU A 227 -6.39 18.02 3.64
N ARG A 228 -5.20 18.03 4.26
CA ARG A 228 -4.59 19.23 4.84
C ARG A 228 -3.58 19.91 3.91
N ASN A 229 -3.51 19.50 2.64
CA ASN A 229 -2.63 20.09 1.65
C ASN A 229 -1.17 20.21 2.14
N GLN A 230 -0.64 19.15 2.75
CA GLN A 230 0.65 19.24 3.48
C GLN A 230 1.88 19.26 2.57
N HIS A 231 1.72 18.90 1.29
CA HIS A 231 2.80 18.84 0.29
C HIS A 231 3.94 17.91 0.74
N ARG A 232 3.58 16.84 1.45
CA ARG A 232 4.51 15.81 1.90
C ARG A 232 4.79 14.81 0.80
N ILE A 233 6.01 14.29 0.78
CA ILE A 233 6.43 13.23 -0.13
C ILE A 233 6.04 11.87 0.45
N HIS A 234 5.33 11.07 -0.34
CA HIS A 234 4.96 9.69 -0.02
C HIS A 234 5.23 8.78 -1.21
N PRO A 235 5.79 7.57 -1.01
CA PRO A 235 5.86 6.58 -2.06
C PRO A 235 4.50 5.88 -2.17
N ILE A 236 3.77 6.19 -3.24
CA ILE A 236 2.37 5.79 -3.45
C ILE A 236 2.17 5.29 -4.87
N SER A 237 1.20 4.41 -5.07
CA SER A 237 0.87 3.93 -6.41
C SER A 237 0.20 5.03 -7.24
N LEU A 238 0.77 5.32 -8.40
CA LEU A 238 0.36 6.38 -9.32
C LEU A 238 0.67 5.98 -10.76
N LEU A 239 0.12 6.71 -11.74
CA LEU A 239 0.46 6.52 -13.15
C LEU A 239 1.94 6.88 -13.40
N ALA A 240 2.77 5.86 -13.61
CA ALA A 240 4.23 6.00 -13.68
C ALA A 240 4.78 6.16 -15.11
N SER A 241 3.90 6.19 -16.12
CA SER A 241 4.25 6.43 -17.53
C SER A 241 5.12 7.69 -17.68
N GLY A 242 6.20 7.60 -18.44
CA GLY A 242 7.15 8.69 -18.67
C GLY A 242 8.20 8.91 -17.57
N PHE A 243 8.10 8.21 -16.42
CA PHE A 243 9.07 8.34 -15.33
C PHE A 243 10.11 7.23 -15.33
N HIS A 244 11.36 7.56 -15.03
CA HIS A 244 12.47 6.60 -14.85
C HIS A 244 12.68 5.62 -16.01
N GLY A 245 12.39 6.05 -17.24
CA GLY A 245 12.51 5.26 -18.47
C GLY A 245 11.37 4.26 -18.67
N ILE A 246 10.23 4.44 -18.00
CA ILE A 246 8.97 3.75 -18.30
C ILE A 246 8.36 4.43 -19.54
N PRO A 247 8.07 3.71 -20.63
CA PRO A 247 7.50 4.29 -21.84
C PRO A 247 6.18 5.05 -21.60
N ASP A 248 5.99 6.16 -22.32
CA ASP A 248 4.78 7.01 -22.21
C ASP A 248 3.51 6.32 -22.72
N ASP A 249 3.65 5.36 -23.64
CA ASP A 249 2.55 4.58 -24.21
C ASP A 249 2.08 3.44 -23.28
N ARG A 250 2.73 3.25 -22.12
CA ARG A 250 2.38 2.23 -21.15
C ARG A 250 1.71 2.82 -19.94
N GLU A 251 0.40 2.72 -19.89
CA GLU A 251 -0.38 3.01 -18.71
C GLU A 251 -0.08 1.96 -17.64
N VAL A 252 0.78 2.31 -16.68
CA VAL A 252 1.15 1.41 -15.58
C VAL A 252 1.12 2.18 -14.26
N PHE A 253 0.41 1.59 -13.30
CA PHE A 253 0.43 2.06 -11.92
C PHE A 253 1.47 1.29 -11.12
N LEU A 254 2.33 2.02 -10.40
CA LEU A 254 3.28 1.49 -9.42
C LEU A 254 3.69 2.59 -8.45
N SER A 255 4.40 2.24 -7.39
CA SER A 255 4.77 3.20 -6.36
C SER A 255 6.00 4.03 -6.72
N LEU A 256 5.85 5.36 -6.76
CA LEU A 256 6.94 6.33 -6.83
C LEU A 256 6.79 7.38 -5.73
N PRO A 257 7.88 8.03 -5.28
CA PRO A 257 7.78 9.16 -4.37
C PRO A 257 7.01 10.29 -5.06
N ALA A 258 5.98 10.81 -4.42
CA ALA A 258 5.13 11.85 -4.94
C ALA A 258 4.76 12.87 -3.87
N VAL A 259 4.70 14.14 -4.26
CA VAL A 259 4.22 15.22 -3.41
C VAL A 259 2.70 15.20 -3.43
N LEU A 260 2.10 15.04 -2.25
CA LEU A 260 0.65 14.96 -2.09
C LEU A 260 0.05 16.24 -1.52
N GLY A 261 -1.10 16.65 -2.06
CA GLY A 261 -1.91 17.73 -1.51
C GLY A 261 -3.37 17.64 -1.91
N ARG A 262 -4.09 18.76 -1.85
CA ARG A 262 -5.56 18.76 -1.99
C ARG A 262 -6.03 18.35 -3.39
N SER A 263 -5.18 18.48 -4.41
CA SER A 263 -5.42 18.04 -5.79
C SER A 263 -4.95 16.61 -6.06
N GLY A 264 -4.56 15.84 -5.04
CA GLY A 264 -3.96 14.52 -5.20
C GLY A 264 -2.45 14.58 -5.38
N VAL A 265 -1.95 13.96 -6.44
CA VAL A 265 -0.53 14.04 -6.84
C VAL A 265 -0.23 15.41 -7.44
N ILE A 266 0.64 16.18 -6.79
CA ILE A 266 1.06 17.52 -7.25
C ILE A 266 2.24 17.41 -8.21
N ARG A 267 3.26 16.63 -7.84
CA ARG A 267 4.45 16.38 -8.64
C ARG A 267 5.15 15.11 -8.20
N ILE A 268 5.90 14.51 -9.12
CA ILE A 268 6.75 13.35 -8.86
C ILE A 268 8.20 13.84 -8.92
N PRO A 269 8.90 13.98 -7.78
CA PRO A 269 10.31 14.35 -7.79
C PRO A 269 11.14 13.33 -8.56
N SER A 270 12.11 13.82 -9.34
CA SER A 270 13.09 12.97 -10.01
C SER A 270 14.10 12.45 -8.99
N VAL A 271 13.96 11.19 -8.60
CA VAL A 271 14.96 10.50 -7.78
C VAL A 271 16.06 9.95 -8.69
N GLN A 272 17.32 10.21 -8.34
CA GLN A 272 18.43 9.59 -9.04
C GLN A 272 18.46 8.10 -8.70
N LEU A 273 18.45 7.26 -9.73
CA LEU A 273 18.51 5.82 -9.60
C LEU A 273 19.85 5.33 -10.15
N THR A 274 20.43 4.32 -9.52
CA THR A 274 21.50 3.55 -10.16
C THR A 274 20.94 2.79 -11.37
N GLU A 275 21.84 2.33 -12.24
CA GLU A 275 21.44 1.51 -13.39
C GLU A 275 20.68 0.24 -12.95
N GLU A 276 21.11 -0.39 -11.86
CA GLU A 276 20.47 -1.57 -11.30
C GLU A 276 19.07 -1.26 -10.73
N GLU A 277 18.95 -0.20 -9.92
CA GLU A 277 17.66 0.24 -9.37
C GLU A 277 16.68 0.58 -10.49
N GLY A 278 17.14 1.30 -11.51
CA GLY A 278 16.35 1.62 -12.70
C GLY A 278 15.92 0.38 -13.48
N LYS A 279 16.82 -0.60 -13.66
CA LYS A 279 16.51 -1.87 -14.33
C LYS A 279 15.47 -2.68 -13.55
N ARG A 280 15.59 -2.75 -12.22
CA ARG A 280 14.61 -3.44 -11.35
C ARG A 280 13.25 -2.75 -11.39
N LEU A 281 13.23 -1.42 -11.34
CA LEU A 281 11.99 -0.63 -11.42
C LEU A 281 11.28 -0.85 -12.77
N ARG A 282 12.00 -0.77 -13.88
CA ARG A 282 11.44 -1.04 -15.22
C ARG A 282 10.92 -2.47 -15.37
N LYS A 283 11.60 -3.45 -14.76
CA LYS A 283 11.12 -4.83 -14.72
C LYS A 283 9.82 -4.97 -13.91
N SER A 284 9.72 -4.33 -12.74
CA SER A 284 8.49 -4.30 -11.94
C SER A 284 7.34 -3.65 -12.73
N ALA A 285 7.61 -2.54 -13.42
CA ALA A 285 6.66 -1.87 -14.31
C ALA A 285 6.17 -2.79 -15.45
N GLN A 286 7.09 -3.52 -16.11
CA GLN A 286 6.75 -4.46 -17.17
C GLN A 286 5.79 -5.55 -16.67
N THR A 287 6.10 -6.19 -15.53
CA THR A 287 5.26 -7.24 -14.96
C THR A 287 3.86 -6.73 -14.60
N LEU A 288 3.78 -5.54 -13.98
CA LEU A 288 2.49 -4.93 -13.63
C LEU A 288 1.68 -4.56 -14.88
N TRP A 289 2.34 -4.04 -15.92
CA TRP A 289 1.70 -3.70 -17.19
C TRP A 289 1.13 -4.94 -17.88
N GLU A 290 1.88 -6.04 -17.96
CA GLU A 290 1.42 -7.31 -18.52
C GLU A 290 0.17 -7.85 -17.81
N ILE A 291 0.12 -7.75 -16.49
CA ILE A 291 -1.07 -8.13 -15.70
C ILE A 291 -2.25 -7.21 -16.01
N GLN A 292 -2.02 -5.90 -16.13
CA GLN A 292 -3.07 -4.92 -16.46
C GLN A 292 -3.66 -5.17 -17.85
N GLN A 293 -2.85 -5.56 -18.83
CA GLN A 293 -3.34 -5.87 -20.18
C GLN A 293 -4.27 -7.09 -20.22
N GLN A 294 -4.06 -8.07 -19.33
CA GLN A 294 -4.93 -9.25 -19.24
C GLN A 294 -6.35 -8.92 -18.74
N LEU A 295 -6.56 -7.74 -18.15
CA LEU A 295 -7.87 -7.33 -17.63
C LEU A 295 -8.84 -6.83 -18.70
N GLY A 296 -8.36 -6.57 -19.92
CA GLY A 296 -9.19 -6.09 -21.03
C GLY A 296 -9.90 -4.75 -20.74
N LEU A 297 -9.32 -3.92 -19.86
CA LEU A 297 -9.82 -2.59 -19.55
C LEU A 297 -9.15 -1.58 -20.50
N THR A 298 -9.61 -1.52 -21.75
CA THR A 298 -9.25 -0.45 -22.69
C THR A 298 -10.22 0.73 -22.53
N ASN A 299 -9.73 1.95 -22.77
CA ASN A 299 -10.57 3.14 -22.85
C ASN A 299 -11.61 3.03 -23.96
#